data_AF-A0AAD3RI64-F1
#
_entry.id   AF-A0AAD3RI64-F1
#
_cell.length_a   1.000
_cell.length_b   1.000
_cell.length_c   1.000
_cell.angle_alpha   90.00
_cell.angle_beta   90.00
_cell.angle_gamma   90.00
#
_symmetry.space_group_name_H-M   'P 1'
#
loop_
_entity.id
_entity.type
_entity.pdbx_description
1 polymer ?
#
loop_
_entity_poly.entity_id
_entity_poly.type
_entity_poly.pdbx_seq_one_letter_code
_entity_poly.pdbx_strand_id
1 'polypeptide(L)'
;MPLPAQTPAAQSGSGMYPEGYAPITGMCHLHRSCALVLEDGFSSAFVAAHETGHVLGMEHDGEANNCADDVPLGSIMSPRVQATFHRYHWSRCSWRELHQYLHTYDCLRDDPFNHDWPAQPQLPGFHYSMDQQCRFDFGPGYSICTA
;
A
#
# COMPACT_ATOMS: atom_id res chain seq x y z
N MET A 1 7.75 -21.21 18.62
CA MET A 1 6.95 -21.29 17.38
C MET A 1 7.62 -20.35 16.40
N PRO A 2 8.16 -20.84 15.28
CA PRO A 2 8.82 -19.97 14.31
C PRO A 2 7.75 -19.15 13.56
N LEU A 3 7.93 -17.83 13.51
CA LEU A 3 7.16 -16.94 12.63
C LEU A 3 7.30 -17.46 11.18
N PRO A 4 6.21 -17.58 10.39
CA PRO A 4 6.32 -17.89 8.98
C PRO A 4 7.15 -16.81 8.27
N ALA A 5 7.83 -17.21 7.20
CA ALA A 5 8.79 -16.40 6.45
C ALA A 5 8.31 -14.96 6.26
N GLN A 6 9.10 -14.01 6.78
CA GLN A 6 8.85 -12.58 6.75
C GLN A 6 9.43 -12.02 5.44
N THR A 7 8.58 -11.55 4.54
CA THR A 7 9.00 -10.69 3.43
C THR A 7 8.99 -9.24 3.94
N PRO A 8 10.13 -8.51 3.90
CA PRO A 8 10.14 -7.08 4.17
C PRO A 8 9.33 -6.38 3.08
N ALA A 9 8.29 -5.66 3.48
CA ALA A 9 7.40 -4.97 2.55
C ALA A 9 7.95 -3.59 2.19
N ALA A 10 7.81 -3.23 0.91
CA ALA A 10 8.04 -1.90 0.34
C ALA A 10 9.37 -1.21 0.75
N GLN A 11 10.35 -1.20 -0.17
CA GLN A 11 11.56 -0.37 -0.05
C GLN A 11 11.51 0.81 -1.03
N SER A 12 11.49 2.03 -0.53
CA SER A 12 11.76 3.26 -1.29
C SER A 12 13.26 3.58 -1.33
N GLY A 13 13.68 4.27 -2.39
CA GLY A 13 15.07 4.64 -2.65
C GLY A 13 15.73 5.37 -1.46
N SER A 14 16.96 4.94 -1.14
CA SER A 14 17.85 5.39 -0.05
C SER A 14 17.59 4.82 1.35
N GLY A 15 16.42 4.23 1.62
CA GLY A 15 16.12 3.54 2.88
C GLY A 15 16.53 2.07 2.85
N MET A 16 17.39 1.63 3.77
CA MET A 16 17.76 0.21 3.94
C MET A 16 16.69 -0.59 4.73
N TYR A 17 15.58 0.04 5.11
CA TYR A 17 14.59 -0.50 6.04
C TYR A 17 13.20 -0.62 5.38
N PRO A 18 12.39 -1.64 5.76
CA PRO A 18 11.02 -1.76 5.27
C PRO A 18 10.17 -0.56 5.68
N GLU A 19 9.35 -0.04 4.77
CA GLU A 19 8.43 1.07 5.04
C GLU A 19 7.08 0.59 5.58
N GLY A 20 6.82 -0.72 5.50
CA GLY A 20 5.57 -1.31 5.95
C GLY A 20 5.71 -2.75 6.46
N TYR A 21 4.64 -3.21 7.09
CA TYR A 21 4.46 -4.61 7.47
C TYR A 21 2.97 -4.98 7.58
N ALA A 22 2.60 -6.09 6.96
CA ALA A 22 1.30 -6.72 7.16
C ALA A 22 1.40 -8.26 7.07
N PRO A 23 0.66 -9.01 7.92
CA PRO A 23 0.54 -10.45 7.75
C PRO A 23 -0.30 -10.80 6.52
N ILE A 24 0.28 -11.61 5.63
CA ILE A 24 -0.45 -12.13 4.47
C ILE A 24 -1.63 -12.97 4.92
N THR A 25 -2.82 -12.76 4.33
CA THR A 25 -4.10 -13.38 4.73
C THR A 25 -4.48 -13.11 6.18
N GLY A 26 -4.11 -11.94 6.72
CA GLY A 26 -4.42 -11.53 8.09
C GLY A 26 -5.88 -11.13 8.31
N MET A 27 -6.63 -10.82 7.25
CA MET A 27 -8.02 -10.35 7.35
C MET A 27 -8.92 -11.35 8.09
N CYS A 28 -9.83 -10.82 8.92
CA CYS A 28 -10.71 -11.60 9.82
C CYS A 28 -10.00 -12.44 10.89
N HIS A 29 -8.68 -12.28 11.09
CA HIS A 29 -7.97 -12.88 12.21
C HIS A 29 -7.63 -11.82 13.26
N LEU A 30 -8.16 -11.98 14.47
CA LEU A 30 -8.07 -11.00 15.57
C LEU A 30 -6.65 -10.48 15.85
N HIS A 31 -5.63 -11.33 15.71
CA HIS A 31 -4.22 -10.99 16.00
C HIS A 31 -3.36 -10.76 14.76
N ARG A 32 -3.94 -10.81 13.55
CA ARG A 32 -3.20 -10.69 12.29
C ARG A 32 -3.81 -9.68 11.31
N SER A 33 -5.03 -9.21 11.57
CA SER A 33 -5.73 -8.20 10.76
C SER A 33 -5.19 -6.80 11.07
N CYS A 34 -3.91 -6.56 10.82
CA CYS A 34 -3.23 -5.30 11.07
C CYS A 34 -2.18 -5.00 9.99
N ALA A 35 -1.91 -3.71 9.79
CA ALA A 35 -0.84 -3.20 8.97
C ALA A 35 -0.08 -2.11 9.76
N LEU A 36 1.23 -2.08 9.60
CA LEU A 36 2.12 -1.02 10.08
C LEU A 36 2.64 -0.28 8.85
N VAL A 37 2.58 1.04 8.88
CA VAL A 37 3.03 1.90 7.78
C VAL A 37 3.89 3.00 8.38
N LEU A 38 5.10 3.15 7.87
CA LEU A 38 5.94 4.30 8.14
C LEU A 38 5.39 5.48 7.34
N GLU A 39 5.08 6.56 8.02
CA GLU A 39 4.67 7.80 7.38
C GLU A 39 5.91 8.55 6.91
N ASP A 40 6.01 8.74 5.60
CA ASP A 40 7.10 9.47 4.92
C ASP A 40 6.50 10.27 3.75
N GLY A 41 5.58 11.19 4.07
CA GLY A 41 4.91 12.03 3.09
C GLY A 41 3.77 11.32 2.35
N PHE A 42 3.36 11.86 1.20
CA PHE A 42 2.16 11.36 0.49
C PHE A 42 2.36 9.97 -0.13
N SER A 43 3.61 9.56 -0.37
CA SER A 43 3.95 8.24 -0.92
C SER A 43 3.59 7.09 0.03
N SER A 44 3.50 7.37 1.34
CA SER A 44 3.04 6.41 2.36
C SER A 44 1.65 5.83 2.07
N ALA A 45 0.82 6.53 1.28
CA ALA A 45 -0.46 6.01 0.82
C ALA A 45 -0.30 4.75 -0.05
N PHE A 46 0.77 4.64 -0.85
CA PHE A 46 1.06 3.45 -1.64
C PHE A 46 1.49 2.29 -0.75
N VAL A 47 2.29 2.56 0.29
CA VAL A 47 2.69 1.57 1.29
C VAL A 47 1.45 1.07 2.06
N ALA A 48 0.57 1.97 2.49
CA ALA A 48 -0.67 1.58 3.15
C ALA A 48 -1.56 0.69 2.26
N ALA A 49 -1.67 1.02 0.96
CA ALA A 49 -2.38 0.18 0.00
C ALA A 49 -1.70 -1.19 -0.18
N HIS A 50 -0.38 -1.22 -0.28
CA HIS A 50 0.43 -2.44 -0.39
C HIS A 50 0.22 -3.37 0.81
N GLU A 51 0.40 -2.86 2.03
CA GLU A 51 0.19 -3.64 3.26
C GLU A 51 -1.25 -4.12 3.39
N THR A 52 -2.23 -3.31 3.00
CA THR A 52 -3.63 -3.73 2.97
C THR A 52 -3.85 -4.88 1.98
N GLY A 53 -3.18 -4.86 0.83
CA GLY A 53 -3.15 -5.97 -0.12
C GLY A 53 -2.67 -7.26 0.51
N HIS A 54 -1.57 -7.22 1.27
CA HIS A 54 -1.10 -8.37 2.05
C HIS A 54 -2.14 -8.88 3.04
N VAL A 55 -2.76 -8.02 3.84
CA VAL A 55 -3.82 -8.42 4.79
C VAL A 55 -4.95 -9.17 4.07
N LEU A 56 -5.29 -8.74 2.85
CA LEU A 56 -6.30 -9.35 1.97
C LEU A 56 -5.82 -10.59 1.18
N GLY A 57 -4.56 -11.01 1.37
CA GLY A 57 -4.01 -12.24 0.81
C GLY A 57 -3.25 -12.10 -0.50
N MET A 58 -2.91 -10.88 -0.91
CA MET A 58 -2.05 -10.65 -2.07
C MET A 58 -0.59 -10.89 -1.71
N GLU A 59 0.17 -11.48 -2.64
CA GLU A 59 1.61 -11.69 -2.57
C GLU A 59 2.33 -10.64 -3.42
N HIS A 60 3.66 -10.54 -3.26
CA HIS A 60 4.46 -9.67 -4.11
C HIS A 60 4.39 -10.08 -5.59
N ASP A 61 4.29 -9.09 -6.47
CA ASP A 61 4.39 -9.30 -7.92
C ASP A 61 5.80 -9.76 -8.30
N GLY A 62 5.90 -10.87 -9.03
CA GLY A 62 7.16 -11.39 -9.57
C GLY A 62 8.00 -12.25 -8.63
N GLU A 63 7.62 -12.44 -7.37
CA GLU A 63 8.32 -13.34 -6.44
C GLU A 63 7.81 -14.78 -6.53
N ALA A 64 6.50 -14.98 -6.35
CA ALA A 64 5.85 -16.30 -6.37
C ALA A 64 4.76 -16.42 -7.45
N ASN A 65 4.69 -15.45 -8.37
CA ASN A 65 3.69 -15.39 -9.43
C ASN A 65 4.30 -14.90 -10.75
N ASN A 66 3.49 -14.90 -11.82
CA ASN A 66 3.93 -14.54 -13.16
C ASN A 66 3.69 -13.05 -13.49
N CYS A 67 3.73 -12.14 -12.51
CA CYS A 67 3.54 -10.70 -12.69
C CYS A 67 4.83 -9.88 -12.53
N ALA A 68 5.99 -10.47 -12.80
CA ALA A 68 7.27 -9.74 -12.77
C ALA A 68 7.33 -8.55 -13.75
N ASP A 69 6.59 -8.62 -14.86
CA ASP A 69 6.51 -7.52 -15.84
C ASP A 69 5.73 -6.30 -15.31
N ASP A 70 4.88 -6.48 -14.29
CA ASP A 70 4.09 -5.41 -13.67
C ASP A 70 4.90 -4.59 -12.66
N VAL A 71 5.95 -5.19 -12.07
CA VAL A 71 6.87 -4.55 -11.11
C VAL A 71 7.47 -3.24 -11.65
N PRO A 72 8.16 -3.22 -12.82
CA PRO A 72 8.70 -1.99 -13.40
C PRO A 72 7.64 -1.00 -13.90
N LEU A 73 6.37 -1.43 -13.98
CA LEU A 73 5.26 -0.60 -14.43
C LEU A 73 4.57 0.15 -13.28
N GLY A 74 5.01 -0.06 -12.03
CA GLY A 74 4.47 0.62 -10.86
C GLY A 74 3.27 -0.11 -10.24
N SER A 75 3.26 -1.45 -10.29
CA SER A 75 2.22 -2.19 -9.58
C SER A 75 2.30 -1.99 -8.07
N ILE A 76 1.13 -1.92 -7.42
CA ILE A 76 1.04 -1.66 -5.97
C ILE A 76 1.73 -2.76 -5.18
N MET A 77 1.61 -4.04 -5.60
CA MET A 77 2.24 -5.18 -4.92
C MET A 77 3.69 -5.45 -5.37
N SER A 78 4.35 -4.51 -6.04
CA SER A 78 5.79 -4.61 -6.32
C SER A 78 6.58 -4.71 -4.99
N PRO A 79 7.60 -5.58 -4.88
CA PRO A 79 8.44 -5.70 -3.68
C PRO A 79 9.21 -4.41 -3.30
N ARG A 80 9.29 -3.46 -4.24
CA ARG A 80 9.86 -2.13 -4.06
C ARG A 80 8.83 -1.08 -4.41
N VAL A 81 8.85 0.06 -3.73
CA VAL A 81 7.93 1.16 -4.05
C VAL A 81 8.32 1.74 -5.41
N GLN A 82 7.64 1.27 -6.45
CA GLN A 82 7.76 1.78 -7.82
C GLN A 82 6.52 2.56 -8.27
N ALA A 83 5.42 2.42 -7.51
CA ALA A 83 4.21 3.21 -7.70
C ALA A 83 4.52 4.69 -7.43
N THR A 84 3.97 5.55 -8.29
CA THR A 84 4.13 7.01 -8.19
C THR A 84 2.77 7.66 -8.44
N PHE A 85 2.61 8.93 -8.09
CA PHE A 85 1.33 9.64 -8.33
C PHE A 85 0.87 9.68 -9.79
N HIS A 86 1.76 9.47 -10.76
CA HIS A 86 1.43 9.47 -12.19
C HIS A 86 1.31 8.07 -12.80
N ARG A 87 1.70 7.02 -12.07
CA ARG A 87 1.66 5.65 -12.57
C ARG A 87 1.59 4.64 -11.41
N TYR A 88 0.42 4.05 -11.24
CA TYR A 88 0.15 2.97 -10.29
C TYR A 88 -1.03 2.11 -10.76
N HIS A 89 -1.00 0.81 -10.46
CA HIS A 89 -2.10 -0.12 -10.75
C HIS A 89 -2.03 -1.40 -9.90
N TRP A 90 -3.10 -2.17 -9.88
CA TRP A 90 -3.10 -3.54 -9.36
C TRP A 90 -2.79 -4.51 -10.51
N SER A 91 -1.88 -5.46 -10.29
CA SER A 91 -1.55 -6.46 -11.32
C SER A 91 -2.68 -7.48 -11.49
N ARG A 92 -2.60 -8.27 -12.57
CA ARG A 92 -3.49 -9.43 -12.76
C ARG A 92 -3.34 -10.48 -11.65
N CYS A 93 -2.17 -10.57 -11.02
CA CYS A 93 -1.90 -11.53 -9.94
C CYS A 93 -2.60 -11.07 -8.66
N SER A 94 -2.43 -9.80 -8.28
CA SER A 94 -3.10 -9.20 -7.12
C SER A 94 -4.62 -9.32 -7.23
N TRP A 95 -5.18 -9.06 -8.42
CA TRP A 95 -6.62 -9.22 -8.66
C TRP A 95 -7.10 -10.66 -8.44
N ARG A 96 -6.35 -11.64 -8.94
CA ARG A 96 -6.67 -13.07 -8.82
C ARG A 96 -6.57 -13.54 -7.37
N GLU A 97 -5.51 -13.14 -6.68
CA GLU A 97 -5.28 -13.49 -5.27
C GLU A 97 -6.36 -12.90 -4.36
N LEU A 98 -6.77 -11.65 -4.60
CA LEU A 98 -7.92 -11.06 -3.90
C LEU A 98 -9.20 -11.89 -4.10
N HIS A 99 -9.52 -12.25 -5.35
CA HIS A 99 -10.73 -13.04 -5.64
C HIS A 99 -10.67 -14.44 -5.01
N GLN A 100 -9.47 -15.00 -4.87
CA GLN A 100 -9.25 -16.28 -4.22
C GLN A 100 -9.59 -16.24 -2.72
N TYR A 101 -9.36 -15.12 -2.03
CA TYR A 101 -9.59 -15.03 -0.58
C TYR A 101 -10.84 -14.25 -0.18
N LEU A 102 -11.36 -13.35 -1.02
CA LEU A 102 -12.46 -12.46 -0.65
C LEU A 102 -13.70 -13.20 -0.12
N HIS A 103 -14.00 -14.37 -0.70
CA HIS A 103 -15.14 -15.17 -0.29
C HIS A 103 -14.95 -15.89 1.06
N THR A 104 -13.74 -15.96 1.61
CA THR A 104 -13.46 -16.58 2.92
C THR A 104 -13.54 -15.58 4.08
N TYR A 105 -13.60 -14.27 3.78
CA TYR A 105 -13.64 -13.21 4.79
C TYR A 105 -15.07 -12.87 5.22
N ASP A 106 -15.66 -13.72 6.06
CA ASP A 106 -17.02 -13.52 6.57
C ASP A 106 -17.19 -12.23 7.40
N CYS A 107 -16.12 -11.73 8.03
CA CYS A 107 -16.14 -10.47 8.79
C CYS A 107 -16.24 -9.20 7.95
N LEU A 108 -16.24 -9.32 6.62
CA LEU A 108 -16.42 -8.20 5.68
C LEU A 108 -17.83 -8.18 5.06
N ARG A 109 -18.72 -9.06 5.52
CA ARG A 109 -20.06 -9.24 4.93
C ARG A 109 -21.18 -8.54 5.69
N ASP A 110 -20.91 -8.08 6.90
CA ASP A 110 -21.85 -7.30 7.68
C ASP A 110 -21.91 -5.85 7.18
N ASP A 111 -23.09 -5.26 7.33
CA ASP A 111 -23.28 -3.83 7.08
C ASP A 111 -22.64 -3.07 8.25
N PRO A 112 -21.73 -2.11 7.99
CA PRO A 112 -21.08 -1.35 9.05
C PRO A 112 -22.12 -0.69 9.96
N PHE A 113 -21.91 -0.79 11.28
CA PHE A 113 -22.85 -0.29 12.30
C PHE A 113 -23.15 1.22 12.21
N ASN A 114 -22.27 1.99 11.55
CA ASN A 114 -22.44 3.42 11.35
C ASN A 114 -22.33 3.77 9.86
N HIS A 115 -23.34 4.47 9.35
CA HIS A 115 -23.41 4.96 7.97
C HIS A 115 -23.05 6.44 7.83
N ASP A 116 -22.76 7.13 8.93
CA ASP A 116 -22.29 8.53 8.94
C ASP A 116 -20.81 8.61 8.54
N TRP A 117 -20.52 8.21 7.30
CA TRP A 117 -19.21 8.37 6.72
C TRP A 117 -18.96 9.83 6.39
N PRO A 118 -17.78 10.40 6.71
CA PRO A 118 -17.43 11.73 6.25
C PRO A 118 -17.47 11.75 4.72
N ALA A 119 -17.92 12.87 4.15
CA ALA A 119 -17.83 13.08 2.71
C ALA A 119 -16.40 12.83 2.26
N GLN A 120 -16.24 12.19 1.09
CA GLN A 120 -14.91 11.97 0.53
C GLN A 120 -14.17 13.32 0.46
N PRO A 121 -12.97 13.42 1.05
CA PRO A 121 -12.22 14.66 1.01
C PRO A 121 -11.90 15.00 -0.45
N GLN A 122 -11.74 16.30 -0.74
CA GLN A 122 -11.22 16.70 -2.04
C GLN A 122 -9.83 16.09 -2.24
N LEU A 123 -9.42 15.94 -3.50
CA LEU A 123 -8.09 15.42 -3.81
C LEU A 123 -7.02 16.23 -3.05
N PRO A 124 -5.98 15.58 -2.50
CA PRO A 124 -4.97 16.26 -1.69
C PRO A 124 -4.38 17.51 -2.36
N GLY A 125 -4.25 17.52 -3.69
CA GLY A 125 -3.77 18.67 -4.46
C GLY A 125 -4.62 19.95 -4.36
N PHE A 126 -5.88 19.88 -3.91
CA PHE A 126 -6.69 21.08 -3.62
C PHE A 126 -6.32 21.73 -2.28
N HIS A 127 -5.83 20.94 -1.33
CA HIS A 127 -5.46 21.38 0.01
C HIS A 127 -3.97 21.63 0.17
N TYR A 128 -3.15 20.95 -0.64
CA TYR A 128 -1.69 20.99 -0.58
C TYR A 128 -1.10 21.40 -1.93
N SER A 129 -0.55 22.61 -1.99
CA SER A 129 0.21 23.07 -3.15
C SER A 129 1.45 22.22 -3.39
N MET A 130 2.02 22.29 -4.60
CA MET A 130 3.26 21.57 -4.92
C MET A 130 4.40 21.92 -3.96
N ASP A 131 4.53 23.18 -3.54
CA ASP A 131 5.51 23.58 -2.52
C ASP A 131 5.27 22.92 -1.17
N GLN A 132 4.01 22.78 -0.75
CA GLN A 132 3.67 22.10 0.50
C GLN A 132 4.01 20.61 0.40
N GLN A 133 3.72 19.96 -0.73
CA GLN A 133 4.08 18.56 -0.98
C GLN A 133 5.60 18.37 -0.92
N CYS A 134 6.40 19.23 -1.57
CA CYS A 134 7.87 19.18 -1.47
C CYS A 134 8.37 19.35 -0.04
N ARG A 135 7.73 20.19 0.78
CA ARG A 135 8.11 20.36 2.19
C ARG A 135 7.77 19.16 3.06
N PHE A 136 6.70 18.44 2.74
CA PHE A 136 6.36 17.20 3.45
C PHE A 136 7.39 16.11 3.15
N ASP A 137 7.75 15.94 1.88
CA ASP A 137 8.64 14.84 1.48
C ASP A 137 10.11 15.11 1.80
N PHE A 138 10.58 16.37 1.68
CA PHE A 138 12.00 16.72 1.81
C PHE A 138 12.34 17.61 3.02
N GLY A 139 11.31 18.11 3.71
CA GLY A 139 11.46 18.96 4.89
C GLY A 139 11.41 20.47 4.62
N PRO A 140 11.55 21.29 5.68
CA PRO A 140 11.45 22.74 5.58
C PRO A 140 12.58 23.32 4.70
N GLY A 141 12.22 24.22 3.79
CA GLY A 141 13.16 24.87 2.86
C GLY A 141 13.13 24.33 1.44
N TYR A 142 12.45 23.20 1.19
CA TYR A 142 12.22 22.68 -0.15
C TYR A 142 10.98 23.33 -0.79
N SER A 143 11.01 23.45 -2.12
CA SER A 143 9.96 24.04 -2.97
C SER A 143 9.92 23.32 -4.31
N ILE A 144 8.90 23.60 -5.11
CA ILE A 144 8.82 23.11 -6.49
C ILE A 144 10.04 23.61 -7.30
N CYS A 145 10.59 22.72 -8.13
CA CYS A 145 11.60 23.10 -9.12
C CYS A 145 10.95 23.92 -10.24
N THR A 146 11.38 25.16 -10.45
CA THR A 146 11.00 25.96 -11.62
C THR A 146 12.02 25.78 -12.74
N ALA A 147 11.54 25.55 -13.96
CA ALA A 147 12.38 25.45 -15.15
C ALA A 147 13.02 26.78 -15.56
#